data_AF-A0A7S1LP47-F1
#
_entry.id   AF-A0A7S1LP47-F1
#
_cell.length_a   1.000
_cell.length_b   1.000
_cell.length_c   1.000
_cell.angle_alpha   90.00
_cell.angle_beta   90.00
_cell.angle_gamma   90.00
#
_symmetry.space_group_name_H-M   'P 1'
#
loop_
_entity.id
_entity.type
_entity.pdbx_description
1 polymer ?
#
loop_
_entity_poly.entity_id
_entity_poly.type
_entity_poly.pdbx_seq_one_letter_code
_entity_poly.pdbx_strand_id
1 'polypeptide(L)'
;MLRCSARAALCLAPFRQPRHHQNSQEHMRRVNAMTADFKRERASIRQVLVDVAEPIVANNLDSVVHLSASRTVTSQSLYANACHVRENAHARAQLGSCVVGGSSAIRRIWHQYGVRPTCVFVPDDVPVPEWCVNGPTPTIVVRADPLMINEKLLSSNQCDGFAAEFDLPAMPSLLDLTTSPDAAPETEIADAPKPVSFSRVVALHKTRNASNTGNVIRAAVDLGYDAVILDRCADVFNEKVLRASDGAVFCPTFRTYQLKEKGPADPIELLQHAAVAHRLLPILAVPSPDAEPVFSVAQRLHYHNKDKAEGSLERLGAMVVLGSEARGLEELQESWQIPAKLASVNLDNALVESINVAFAASIMMHHFRPAAVAEFDDLFKRGVVPQDDVDDTLQQLDERERQLS
;
A
#
# COMPACT_ATOMS: atom_id res chain seq x y z
N MET A 1 -45.92 71.21 -1.07
CA MET A 1 -44.96 72.01 -0.28
C MET A 1 -44.39 71.05 0.76
N LEU A 2 -43.11 70.71 0.95
CA LEU A 2 -41.77 71.09 0.45
C LEU A 2 -41.07 69.77 0.03
N ARG A 3 -40.51 69.60 -1.17
CA ARG A 3 -39.15 69.91 -1.66
C ARG A 3 -37.94 69.51 -0.76
N CYS A 4 -37.18 68.54 -1.30
CA CYS A 4 -35.73 68.55 -1.57
C CYS A 4 -34.73 67.81 -0.64
N SER A 5 -34.15 66.77 -1.27
CA SER A 5 -32.74 66.41 -1.40
C SER A 5 -31.95 65.82 -0.21
N ALA A 6 -31.51 64.57 -0.39
CA ALA A 6 -30.14 64.16 -0.07
C ALA A 6 -29.70 63.05 -1.05
N ARG A 7 -28.75 63.41 -1.94
CA ARG A 7 -27.92 62.46 -2.69
C ARG A 7 -26.94 61.83 -1.71
N ALA A 8 -26.92 60.51 -1.59
CA ALA A 8 -25.80 59.78 -1.00
C ALA A 8 -25.15 58.94 -2.11
N ALA A 9 -23.95 59.34 -2.51
CA ALA A 9 -23.11 58.59 -3.43
C ALA A 9 -22.65 57.29 -2.76
N LEU A 10 -23.04 56.14 -3.32
CA LEU A 10 -22.42 54.86 -3.00
C LEU A 10 -20.98 54.87 -3.54
N CYS A 11 -20.00 55.11 -2.65
CA CYS A 11 -18.63 54.68 -2.90
C CYS A 11 -18.55 53.17 -2.72
N LEU A 12 -18.50 52.43 -3.83
CA LEU A 12 -18.08 51.03 -3.82
C LEU A 12 -16.59 50.98 -3.44
N ALA A 13 -16.31 50.74 -2.16
CA ALA A 13 -14.97 50.36 -1.73
C ALA A 13 -14.63 49.00 -2.35
N PRO A 14 -13.40 48.79 -2.86
CA PRO A 14 -13.02 47.49 -3.42
C PRO A 14 -13.07 46.44 -2.32
N PHE A 15 -13.76 45.34 -2.61
CA PHE A 15 -13.84 44.14 -1.78
C PHE A 15 -12.41 43.69 -1.42
N ARG A 16 -11.94 44.05 -0.21
CA ARG A 16 -10.68 43.51 0.32
C ARG A 16 -10.89 42.03 0.57
N GLN A 17 -10.21 41.19 -0.21
CA GLN A 17 -10.17 39.76 0.07
C GLN A 17 -9.73 39.53 1.52
N PRO A 18 -10.37 38.61 2.26
CA PRO A 18 -10.06 38.38 3.67
C PRO A 18 -8.61 37.90 3.83
N ARG A 19 -7.86 38.50 4.77
CA ARG A 19 -6.43 38.23 5.05
C ARG A 19 -6.08 36.75 5.24
N HIS A 20 -7.04 35.92 5.66
CA HIS A 20 -6.85 34.47 5.78
C HIS A 20 -6.60 33.75 4.45
N HIS A 21 -7.19 34.22 3.34
CA HIS A 21 -6.95 33.64 2.01
C HIS A 21 -5.60 34.05 1.41
N GLN A 22 -5.09 35.24 1.74
CA GLN A 22 -3.76 35.66 1.30
C GLN A 22 -2.66 34.88 2.03
N ASN A 23 -2.82 34.65 3.34
CA ASN A 23 -1.88 33.86 4.13
C ASN A 23 -1.85 32.38 3.70
N SER A 24 -3.00 31.79 3.34
CA SER A 24 -3.04 30.40 2.86
C SER A 24 -2.41 30.25 1.47
N GLN A 25 -2.63 31.21 0.57
CA GLN A 25 -1.98 31.22 -0.75
C GLN A 25 -0.47 31.43 -0.65
N GLU A 26 0.00 32.31 0.22
CA GLU A 26 1.43 32.54 0.42
C GLU A 26 2.12 31.32 1.04
N HIS A 27 1.50 30.69 2.04
CA HIS A 27 1.98 29.43 2.61
C HIS A 27 2.10 28.34 1.54
N MET A 28 1.07 28.17 0.72
CA MET A 28 1.06 27.18 -0.36
C MET A 28 2.13 27.47 -1.44
N ARG A 29 2.38 28.76 -1.75
CA ARG A 29 3.48 29.15 -2.64
C ARG A 29 4.84 28.79 -2.06
N ARG A 30 5.07 29.03 -0.76
CA ARG A 30 6.34 28.67 -0.08
C ARG A 30 6.54 27.16 -0.07
N VAL A 31 5.50 26.40 0.24
CA VAL A 31 5.54 24.92 0.21
C VAL A 31 5.86 24.41 -1.21
N ASN A 32 5.24 24.97 -2.24
CA ASN A 32 5.50 24.56 -3.62
C ASN A 32 6.93 24.92 -4.09
N ALA A 33 7.44 26.10 -3.72
CA ALA A 33 8.82 26.49 -4.02
C ALA A 33 9.81 25.55 -3.33
N MET A 34 9.61 25.26 -2.04
CA MET A 34 10.42 24.32 -1.29
C MET A 34 10.41 22.92 -1.92
N THR A 35 9.24 22.40 -2.32
CA THR A 35 9.15 21.11 -3.03
C THR A 35 9.91 21.13 -4.36
N ALA A 36 9.87 22.25 -5.10
CA ALA A 36 10.61 22.38 -6.36
C ALA A 36 12.13 22.37 -6.13
N ASP A 37 12.61 22.95 -5.03
CA ASP A 37 14.02 22.95 -4.65
C ASP A 37 14.49 21.54 -4.29
N PHE A 38 13.74 20.84 -3.43
CA PHE A 38 14.00 19.45 -3.09
C PHE A 38 13.98 18.53 -4.31
N LYS A 39 13.08 18.77 -5.28
CA LYS A 39 13.03 17.99 -6.52
C LYS A 39 14.33 18.12 -7.33
N ARG A 40 14.91 19.32 -7.40
CA ARG A 40 16.19 19.56 -8.12
C ARG A 40 17.36 18.93 -7.37
N GLU A 41 17.40 19.07 -6.05
CA GLU A 41 18.42 18.46 -5.21
C GLU A 41 18.42 16.93 -5.32
N ARG A 42 17.25 16.28 -5.22
CA ARG A 42 17.10 14.83 -5.42
C ARG A 42 17.57 14.36 -6.79
N ALA A 43 17.21 15.07 -7.86
CA ALA A 43 17.64 14.71 -9.21
C ALA A 43 19.18 14.75 -9.32
N SER A 44 19.81 15.74 -8.69
CA SER A 44 21.27 15.83 -8.61
C SER A 44 21.87 14.67 -7.82
N ILE A 45 21.30 14.32 -6.66
CA ILE A 45 21.76 13.19 -5.83
C ILE A 45 21.65 11.87 -6.62
N ARG A 46 20.49 11.58 -7.23
CA ARG A 46 20.29 10.36 -8.02
C ARG A 46 21.30 10.23 -9.15
N GLN A 47 21.59 11.31 -9.86
CA GLN A 47 22.58 11.31 -10.94
C GLN A 47 23.97 10.91 -10.43
N VAL A 48 24.37 11.41 -9.26
CA VAL A 48 25.70 11.17 -8.72
C VAL A 48 25.80 9.79 -8.06
N LEU A 49 24.75 9.37 -7.33
CA LEU A 49 24.73 8.10 -6.62
C LEU A 49 25.07 6.92 -7.55
N VAL A 50 24.70 6.97 -8.84
CA VAL A 50 25.04 5.91 -9.81
C VAL A 50 26.54 5.57 -9.85
N ASP A 51 27.42 6.56 -9.68
CA ASP A 51 28.87 6.42 -9.83
C ASP A 51 29.63 6.32 -8.50
N VAL A 52 28.92 6.33 -7.37
CA VAL A 52 29.55 6.27 -6.04
C VAL A 52 30.03 4.84 -5.76
N ALA A 53 31.32 4.69 -5.48
CA ALA A 53 31.94 3.39 -5.17
C ALA A 53 31.85 3.01 -3.67
N GLU A 54 31.85 4.00 -2.78
CA GLU A 54 31.83 3.83 -1.32
C GLU A 54 30.75 4.72 -0.68
N PRO A 55 30.12 4.28 0.42
CA PRO A 55 29.11 5.08 1.09
C PRO A 55 29.68 6.41 1.62
N ILE A 56 28.92 7.49 1.46
CA ILE A 56 29.33 8.82 1.91
C ILE A 56 28.79 9.03 3.33
N VAL A 57 29.67 9.05 4.32
CA VAL A 57 29.28 9.19 5.73
C VAL A 57 29.42 10.63 6.20
N ALA A 58 28.31 11.22 6.61
CA ALA A 58 28.23 12.54 7.24
C ALA A 58 28.08 12.40 8.76
N ASN A 59 28.92 13.11 9.52
CA ASN A 59 29.07 12.91 10.96
C ASN A 59 27.94 13.54 11.79
N ASN A 60 27.20 14.51 11.24
CA ASN A 60 26.09 15.20 11.88
C ASN A 60 25.21 15.93 10.84
N LEU A 61 24.15 16.60 11.30
CA LEU A 61 23.23 17.37 10.46
C LEU A 61 23.84 18.67 9.88
N ASP A 62 24.91 19.19 10.47
CA ASP A 62 25.62 20.38 9.98
C ASP A 62 26.68 20.05 8.90
N SER A 63 26.88 18.75 8.63
CA SER A 63 27.89 18.29 7.68
C SER A 63 27.52 18.64 6.25
N VAL A 64 28.54 18.92 5.44
CA VAL A 64 28.43 19.07 4.00
C VAL A 64 28.79 17.74 3.34
N VAL A 65 27.85 17.19 2.59
CA VAL A 65 28.01 15.96 1.80
C VAL A 65 28.53 16.35 0.43
N HIS A 66 29.76 15.95 0.12
CA HIS A 66 30.36 16.16 -1.19
C HIS A 66 29.94 15.03 -2.13
N LEU A 67 29.02 15.33 -3.04
CA LEU A 67 28.54 14.38 -4.04
C LEU A 67 29.58 14.26 -5.19
N SER A 68 30.12 15.39 -5.64
CA SER A 68 31.19 15.45 -6.64
C SER A 68 32.07 16.69 -6.41
N ALA A 69 33.10 16.89 -7.23
CA ALA A 69 33.99 18.04 -7.14
C ALA A 69 33.27 19.40 -7.18
N SER A 70 32.10 19.49 -7.83
CA SER A 70 31.33 20.73 -7.99
C SER A 70 29.94 20.70 -7.36
N ARG A 71 29.54 19.58 -6.72
CA ARG A 71 28.19 19.42 -6.16
C ARG A 71 28.26 18.98 -4.71
N THR A 72 27.59 19.74 -3.86
CA THR A 72 27.45 19.48 -2.44
C THR A 72 25.99 19.54 -2.04
N VAL A 73 25.61 18.75 -1.05
CA VAL A 73 24.33 18.85 -0.35
C VAL A 73 24.61 18.93 1.15
N THR A 74 23.79 19.64 1.92
CA THR A 74 23.93 19.63 3.39
C THR A 74 23.10 18.50 3.98
N SER A 75 23.62 17.87 5.05
CA SER A 75 22.85 16.87 5.80
C SER A 75 21.52 17.43 6.30
N GLN A 76 21.49 18.72 6.68
CA GLN A 76 20.27 19.43 7.06
C GLN A 76 19.24 19.50 5.94
N SER A 77 19.65 19.66 4.67
CA SER A 77 18.73 19.65 3.53
C SER A 77 18.11 18.28 3.30
N LEU A 78 18.93 17.22 3.37
CA LEU A 78 18.45 15.82 3.29
C LEU A 78 17.42 15.53 4.39
N TYR A 79 17.73 15.94 5.61
CA TYR A 79 16.84 15.79 6.75
C TYR A 79 15.53 16.58 6.57
N ALA A 80 15.61 17.84 6.14
CA ALA A 80 14.43 18.68 5.89
C ALA A 80 13.55 18.12 4.76
N ASN A 81 14.14 17.60 3.69
CA ASN A 81 13.44 16.91 2.61
C ASN A 81 12.70 15.67 3.15
N ALA A 82 13.39 14.82 3.92
CA ALA A 82 12.79 13.62 4.51
C ALA A 82 11.62 13.97 5.44
N CYS A 83 11.76 14.99 6.30
CA CYS A 83 10.65 15.50 7.09
C CYS A 83 9.47 15.93 6.20
N HIS A 84 9.71 16.76 5.18
CA HIS A 84 8.68 17.27 4.27
C HIS A 84 7.92 16.15 3.54
N VAL A 85 8.65 15.16 3.04
CA VAL A 85 8.11 13.95 2.40
C VAL A 85 7.26 13.14 3.39
N ARG A 86 7.70 12.98 4.64
CA ARG A 86 6.94 12.24 5.66
C ARG A 86 5.64 12.96 6.04
N GLU A 87 5.64 14.29 6.17
CA GLU A 87 4.45 15.04 6.62
C GLU A 87 3.38 15.16 5.53
N ASN A 88 3.79 15.27 4.27
CA ASN A 88 2.91 15.73 3.20
C ASN A 88 2.76 14.70 2.08
N ALA A 89 1.56 14.11 1.96
CA ALA A 89 1.24 13.14 0.90
C ALA A 89 1.41 13.73 -0.51
N HIS A 90 1.12 15.01 -0.69
CA HIS A 90 1.33 15.68 -1.97
C HIS A 90 2.82 15.82 -2.30
N ALA A 91 3.65 16.11 -1.29
CA ALA A 91 5.10 16.15 -1.46
C ALA A 91 5.66 14.77 -1.84
N ARG A 92 5.22 13.69 -1.18
CA ARG A 92 5.56 12.30 -1.58
C ARG A 92 5.30 12.05 -3.06
N ALA A 93 4.08 12.36 -3.51
CA ALA A 93 3.67 12.16 -4.89
C ALA A 93 4.48 13.01 -5.89
N GLN A 94 4.74 14.29 -5.57
CA GLN A 94 5.49 15.18 -6.45
C GLN A 94 6.99 14.85 -6.54
N LEU A 95 7.58 14.41 -5.44
CA LEU A 95 9.00 14.06 -5.32
C LEU A 95 9.28 12.61 -5.72
N GLY A 96 8.27 11.75 -5.72
CA GLY A 96 8.43 10.31 -5.94
C GLY A 96 9.28 9.68 -4.85
N SER A 97 9.06 10.08 -3.59
CA SER A 97 9.83 9.64 -2.42
C SER A 97 8.92 9.26 -1.25
N CYS A 98 9.40 8.40 -0.36
CA CYS A 98 8.84 8.15 0.95
C CYS A 98 9.94 7.96 2.00
N VAL A 99 9.53 8.04 3.28
CA VAL A 99 10.39 7.78 4.43
C VAL A 99 9.97 6.48 5.08
N VAL A 100 10.95 5.64 5.38
CA VAL A 100 10.78 4.37 6.08
C VAL A 100 11.55 4.43 7.40
N GLY A 101 10.86 4.22 8.52
CA GLY A 101 11.46 4.07 9.83
C GLY A 101 11.67 2.59 10.19
N GLY A 102 12.71 2.30 10.97
CA GLY A 102 13.02 0.96 11.45
C GLY A 102 14.15 0.29 10.67
N SER A 103 15.21 -0.11 11.38
CA SER A 103 16.37 -0.80 10.81
C SER A 103 16.00 -2.10 10.07
N SER A 104 15.05 -2.88 10.61
CA SER A 104 14.53 -4.09 9.96
C SER A 104 13.93 -3.79 8.59
N ALA A 105 12.98 -2.84 8.53
CA ALA A 105 12.29 -2.47 7.31
C ALA A 105 13.26 -1.91 6.25
N ILE A 106 14.19 -1.04 6.68
CA ILE A 106 15.22 -0.47 5.80
C ILE A 106 16.09 -1.58 5.21
N ARG A 107 16.56 -2.52 6.04
CA ARG A 107 17.37 -3.66 5.59
C ARG A 107 16.59 -4.57 4.66
N ARG A 108 15.31 -4.83 4.92
CA ARG A 108 14.48 -5.66 4.05
C ARG A 108 14.37 -5.03 2.66
N ILE A 109 14.04 -3.74 2.58
CA ILE A 109 13.91 -3.02 1.31
C ILE A 109 15.24 -2.97 0.56
N TRP A 110 16.33 -2.65 1.26
CA TRP A 110 17.63 -2.43 0.62
C TRP A 110 18.37 -3.71 0.30
N HIS A 111 18.48 -4.63 1.27
CA HIS A 111 19.28 -5.85 1.14
C HIS A 111 18.50 -7.02 0.52
N GLN A 112 17.21 -7.16 0.84
CA GLN A 112 16.41 -8.29 0.33
C GLN A 112 15.69 -7.95 -0.98
N TYR A 113 15.10 -6.75 -1.09
CA TYR A 113 14.38 -6.33 -2.30
C TYR A 113 15.26 -5.56 -3.29
N GLY A 114 16.50 -5.23 -2.93
CA GLY A 114 17.47 -4.60 -3.83
C GLY A 114 17.15 -3.13 -4.15
N VAL A 115 16.32 -2.46 -3.36
CA VAL A 115 15.93 -1.06 -3.58
C VAL A 115 16.89 -0.15 -2.83
N ARG A 116 17.67 0.65 -3.56
CA ARG A 116 18.66 1.55 -2.96
C ARG A 116 18.00 2.76 -2.27
N PRO A 117 18.34 3.07 -1.00
CA PRO A 117 17.92 4.32 -0.38
C PRO A 117 18.71 5.51 -0.93
N THR A 118 18.08 6.68 -0.98
CA THR A 118 18.74 7.95 -1.31
C THR A 118 19.69 8.37 -0.18
N CYS A 119 19.21 8.23 1.06
CA CYS A 119 20.01 8.43 2.27
C CYS A 119 19.47 7.59 3.42
N VAL A 120 20.33 7.28 4.38
CA VAL A 120 20.00 6.57 5.62
C VAL A 120 20.42 7.45 6.80
N PHE A 121 19.48 7.72 7.70
CA PHE A 121 19.71 8.39 8.97
C PHE A 121 20.01 7.34 10.04
N VAL A 122 21.17 7.48 10.65
CA VAL A 122 21.71 6.58 11.69
C VAL A 122 21.84 7.37 12.99
N PRO A 123 21.45 6.79 14.14
CA PRO A 123 21.59 7.48 15.41
C PRO A 123 23.07 7.69 15.74
N ASP A 124 23.43 8.88 16.23
CA ASP A 124 24.83 9.28 16.46
C ASP A 124 25.45 8.75 17.76
N ASP A 125 24.62 8.17 18.63
CA ASP A 125 25.01 7.47 19.86
C ASP A 125 25.48 6.02 19.62
N VAL A 126 25.32 5.49 18.40
CA VAL A 126 25.82 4.17 17.99
C VAL A 126 26.84 4.27 16.85
N PRO A 127 27.78 3.32 16.73
CA PRO A 127 28.63 3.20 15.54
C PRO A 127 27.78 3.01 14.29
N VAL A 128 28.27 3.51 13.14
CA VAL A 128 27.61 3.27 11.86
C VAL A 128 27.54 1.75 11.61
N PRO A 129 26.33 1.18 11.44
CA PRO A 129 26.21 -0.26 11.28
C PRO A 129 26.90 -0.77 10.03
N GLU A 130 27.44 -2.00 10.10
CA GLU A 130 28.11 -2.63 8.96
C GLU A 130 27.20 -2.75 7.73
N TRP A 131 25.90 -3.00 7.93
CA TRP A 131 24.93 -3.09 6.83
C TRP A 131 24.68 -1.76 6.09
N CYS A 132 25.08 -0.63 6.67
CA CYS A 132 25.10 0.68 5.99
C CYS A 132 26.39 0.88 5.19
N VAL A 133 27.52 0.33 5.67
CA VAL A 133 28.83 0.50 5.04
C VAL A 133 29.01 -0.49 3.89
N ASN A 134 28.68 -1.75 4.14
CA ASN A 134 28.80 -2.89 3.23
C ASN A 134 27.44 -3.24 2.60
N GLY A 135 26.58 -2.25 2.39
CA GLY A 135 25.29 -2.45 1.74
C GLY A 135 25.42 -2.86 0.27
N PRO A 136 24.38 -3.47 -0.35
CA PRO A 136 24.44 -3.94 -1.74
C PRO A 136 24.77 -2.83 -2.74
N THR A 137 24.37 -1.60 -2.42
CA THR A 137 24.63 -0.41 -3.22
C THR A 137 25.00 0.74 -2.28
N PRO A 138 26.15 1.40 -2.43
CA PRO A 138 26.58 2.46 -1.51
C PRO A 138 25.57 3.61 -1.47
N THR A 139 25.47 4.36 -0.38
CA THR A 139 24.51 5.47 -0.27
C THR A 139 25.05 6.56 0.66
N ILE A 140 24.28 7.62 0.89
CA ILE A 140 24.60 8.66 1.86
C ILE A 140 24.13 8.20 3.24
N VAL A 141 25.04 8.18 4.21
CA VAL A 141 24.73 7.90 5.61
C VAL A 141 24.85 9.19 6.39
N VAL A 142 23.76 9.64 7.02
CA VAL A 142 23.72 10.84 7.84
C VAL A 142 23.57 10.45 9.30
N ARG A 143 24.55 10.79 10.14
CA ARG A 143 24.43 10.61 11.58
C ARG A 143 23.64 11.76 12.19
N ALA A 144 22.71 11.46 13.09
CA ALA A 144 21.89 12.47 13.76
C ALA A 144 21.44 12.00 15.15
N ASP A 145 21.10 12.97 15.99
CA ASP A 145 20.56 12.71 17.32
C ASP A 145 19.29 11.82 17.25
N PRO A 146 19.18 10.75 18.06
CA PRO A 146 18.04 9.84 18.04
C PRO A 146 16.69 10.52 18.25
N LEU A 147 16.62 11.61 19.04
CA LEU A 147 15.41 12.41 19.26
C LEU A 147 14.98 13.13 17.98
N MET A 148 15.94 13.64 17.21
CA MET A 148 15.67 14.25 15.91
C MET A 148 15.10 13.22 14.94
N ILE A 149 15.68 12.01 14.90
CA ILE A 149 15.16 10.94 14.03
C ILE A 149 13.76 10.50 14.49
N ASN A 150 13.60 10.16 15.77
CA ASN A 150 12.37 9.57 16.27
C ASN A 150 11.21 10.57 16.38
N GLU A 151 11.40 11.72 17.03
CA GLU A 151 10.30 12.65 17.31
C GLU A 151 9.99 13.56 16.13
N LYS A 152 11.03 14.06 15.45
CA LYS A 152 10.88 15.10 14.42
C LYS A 152 10.76 14.49 13.02
N LEU A 153 11.56 13.47 12.69
CA LEU A 153 11.49 12.80 11.40
C LEU A 153 10.48 11.64 11.36
N LEU A 154 10.34 10.82 12.39
CA LEU A 154 9.40 9.67 12.36
C LEU A 154 8.10 9.94 13.13
N SER A 155 8.03 10.99 13.94
CA SER A 155 6.88 11.28 14.82
C SER A 155 6.50 10.10 15.73
N SER A 156 7.48 9.34 16.21
CA SER A 156 7.29 8.16 17.04
C SER A 156 8.48 7.90 17.97
N ASN A 157 8.21 7.90 19.27
CA ASN A 157 9.23 7.69 20.31
C ASN A 157 9.54 6.20 20.55
N GLN A 158 8.89 5.30 19.79
CA GLN A 158 9.05 3.85 19.90
C GLN A 158 9.85 3.27 18.72
N CYS A 159 10.40 4.13 17.85
CA CYS A 159 11.27 3.70 16.77
C CYS A 159 12.68 3.40 17.29
N ASP A 160 13.40 2.56 16.56
CA ASP A 160 14.77 2.13 16.89
C ASP A 160 15.85 3.17 16.52
N GLY A 161 15.47 4.39 16.15
CA GLY A 161 16.39 5.47 15.81
C GLY A 161 16.91 5.44 14.36
N PHE A 162 16.43 4.53 13.51
CA PHE A 162 16.82 4.47 12.10
C PHE A 162 15.70 4.95 11.18
N ALA A 163 16.07 5.75 10.19
CA ALA A 163 15.18 6.16 9.11
C ALA A 163 15.93 6.13 7.77
N ALA A 164 15.22 5.92 6.67
CA ALA A 164 15.80 6.05 5.35
C ALA A 164 14.78 6.64 4.38
N GLU A 165 15.30 7.33 3.39
CA GLU A 165 14.51 7.86 2.29
C GLU A 165 14.65 6.97 1.06
N PHE A 166 13.52 6.50 0.53
CA PHE A 166 13.46 5.64 -0.64
C PHE A 166 12.65 6.30 -1.76
N ASP A 167 12.99 5.96 -2.99
CA ASP A 167 12.14 6.29 -4.14
C ASP A 167 10.84 5.48 -4.08
N LEU A 168 9.72 6.07 -4.48
CA LEU A 168 8.46 5.33 -4.55
C LEU A 168 8.57 4.21 -5.59
N PRO A 169 8.11 2.99 -5.27
CA PRO A 169 8.00 1.93 -6.26
C PRO A 169 6.96 2.35 -7.32
N ALA A 170 7.15 1.88 -8.55
CA ALA A 170 6.18 2.11 -9.61
C ALA A 170 4.88 1.36 -9.25
N MET A 171 3.77 2.11 -9.20
CA MET A 171 2.46 1.49 -8.99
C MET A 171 2.04 0.72 -10.25
N PRO A 172 1.56 -0.53 -10.10
CA PRO A 172 1.06 -1.32 -11.23
C PRO A 172 -0.18 -0.68 -11.88
N SER A 173 -0.42 -1.04 -13.15
CA SER A 173 -1.56 -0.51 -13.91
C SER A 173 -2.87 -1.10 -13.40
N LEU A 174 -3.91 -0.27 -13.24
CA LEU A 174 -5.25 -0.79 -12.92
C LEU A 174 -5.80 -1.72 -14.01
N LEU A 175 -5.27 -1.65 -15.23
CA LEU A 175 -5.62 -2.60 -16.29
C LEU A 175 -5.23 -4.04 -15.92
N ASP A 176 -4.17 -4.23 -15.14
CA ASP A 176 -3.78 -5.56 -14.64
C ASP A 176 -4.91 -6.21 -13.84
N LEU A 177 -5.77 -5.41 -13.17
CA LEU A 177 -6.90 -5.91 -12.39
C LEU A 177 -8.07 -6.34 -13.27
N THR A 178 -8.30 -5.68 -14.40
CA THR A 178 -9.50 -5.88 -15.22
C THR A 178 -9.26 -6.71 -16.47
N THR A 179 -8.00 -7.00 -16.80
CA THR A 179 -7.63 -7.80 -17.98
C THR A 179 -7.59 -9.27 -17.59
N SER A 180 -8.35 -10.10 -18.32
CA SER A 180 -8.25 -11.55 -18.16
C SER A 180 -6.85 -12.02 -18.56
N PRO A 181 -6.23 -12.94 -17.78
CA PRO A 181 -4.94 -13.54 -18.15
C PRO A 181 -4.98 -14.24 -19.51
N ASP A 182 -6.16 -14.71 -19.93
CA ASP A 182 -6.38 -15.48 -21.16
C ASP A 182 -6.85 -14.61 -22.33
N ALA A 183 -7.02 -13.30 -22.13
CA ALA A 183 -7.30 -12.37 -23.22
C ALA A 183 -6.13 -12.39 -24.20
N ALA A 184 -6.36 -12.92 -25.40
CA ALA A 184 -5.39 -12.85 -26.48
C ALA A 184 -5.03 -11.37 -26.74
N PRO A 185 -3.75 -11.02 -26.93
CA PRO A 185 -3.40 -9.64 -27.23
C PRO A 185 -4.11 -9.24 -28.53
N GLU A 186 -5.03 -8.27 -28.44
CA GLU A 186 -5.83 -7.77 -29.58
C GLU A 186 -4.96 -7.17 -30.70
N THR A 187 -3.66 -7.01 -30.45
CA THR A 187 -2.66 -6.62 -31.44
C THR A 187 -1.38 -7.42 -31.23
N GLU A 188 -0.82 -7.99 -32.30
CA GLU A 188 0.51 -8.62 -32.36
C GLU A 188 1.64 -7.58 -32.20
N ILE A 189 1.58 -6.75 -31.16
CA ILE A 189 2.70 -5.88 -30.80
C ILE A 189 3.68 -6.77 -30.04
N ALA A 190 4.85 -7.01 -30.63
CA ALA A 190 5.90 -7.89 -30.11
C ALA A 190 6.40 -7.54 -28.69
N ASP A 191 6.03 -6.37 -28.17
CA ASP A 191 6.38 -5.85 -26.84
C ASP A 191 5.17 -5.65 -25.91
N ALA A 192 3.99 -6.21 -26.24
CA ALA A 192 2.84 -6.13 -25.33
C ALA A 192 3.17 -6.82 -23.99
N PRO A 193 2.91 -6.17 -22.83
CA PRO A 193 3.18 -6.78 -21.53
C PRO A 193 2.39 -8.09 -21.39
N LYS A 194 3.06 -9.13 -20.89
CA LYS A 194 2.40 -10.42 -20.62
C LYS A 194 1.23 -10.20 -19.65
N PRO A 195 0.07 -10.84 -19.89
CA PRO A 195 -1.04 -10.79 -18.96
C PRO A 195 -0.61 -11.25 -17.57
N VAL A 196 -1.06 -10.51 -16.54
CA VAL A 196 -0.82 -10.86 -15.15
C VAL A 196 -1.94 -11.80 -14.72
N SER A 197 -1.63 -12.85 -13.96
CA SER A 197 -2.63 -13.73 -13.35
C SER A 197 -2.51 -13.64 -11.84
N PHE A 198 -3.64 -13.45 -11.17
CA PHE A 198 -3.73 -13.50 -9.71
C PHE A 198 -4.42 -14.78 -9.25
N SER A 199 -3.85 -15.40 -8.22
CA SER A 199 -4.45 -16.54 -7.52
C SER A 199 -4.86 -16.19 -6.09
N ARG A 200 -4.15 -15.28 -5.43
CA ARG A 200 -4.36 -14.91 -4.02
C ARG A 200 -4.31 -13.40 -3.89
N VAL A 201 -5.47 -12.80 -3.64
CA VAL A 201 -5.64 -11.35 -3.50
C VAL A 201 -6.25 -11.04 -2.14
N VAL A 202 -5.78 -9.97 -1.52
CA VAL A 202 -6.45 -9.37 -0.36
C VAL A 202 -6.94 -7.98 -0.74
N ALA A 203 -8.20 -7.67 -0.44
CA ALA A 203 -8.79 -6.37 -0.66
C ALA A 203 -9.14 -5.74 0.70
N LEU A 204 -8.70 -4.50 0.91
CA LEU A 204 -9.05 -3.70 2.08
C LEU A 204 -9.98 -2.58 1.67
N HIS A 205 -11.11 -2.47 2.36
CA HIS A 205 -12.08 -1.42 2.17
C HIS A 205 -12.14 -0.51 3.39
N LYS A 206 -11.77 0.76 3.20
CA LYS A 206 -11.83 1.83 4.21
C LYS A 206 -11.06 1.54 5.50
N THR A 207 -10.01 0.73 5.45
CA THR A 207 -9.09 0.56 6.58
C THR A 207 -8.19 1.79 6.70
N ARG A 208 -8.55 2.71 7.61
CA ARG A 208 -7.85 4.00 7.78
C ARG A 208 -6.70 3.94 8.79
N ASN A 209 -6.62 2.88 9.59
CA ASN A 209 -5.53 2.70 10.53
C ASN A 209 -4.26 2.24 9.79
N ALA A 210 -3.24 3.10 9.78
CA ALA A 210 -1.98 2.83 9.09
C ALA A 210 -1.27 1.54 9.56
N SER A 211 -1.30 1.25 10.87
CA SER A 211 -0.70 0.04 11.41
C SER A 211 -1.44 -1.21 10.96
N ASN A 212 -2.78 -1.18 10.94
CA ASN A 212 -3.58 -2.29 10.43
C ASN A 212 -3.32 -2.53 8.94
N THR A 213 -3.36 -1.48 8.12
CA THR A 213 -3.04 -1.57 6.68
C THR A 213 -1.65 -2.17 6.45
N GLY A 214 -0.63 -1.67 7.15
CA GLY A 214 0.74 -2.18 7.01
C GLY A 214 0.87 -3.65 7.44
N ASN A 215 0.27 -4.04 8.56
CA ASN A 215 0.31 -5.42 9.04
C ASN A 215 -0.38 -6.40 8.08
N VAL A 216 -1.50 -6.02 7.46
CA VAL A 216 -2.16 -6.83 6.43
C VAL A 216 -1.23 -7.01 5.22
N ILE A 217 -0.60 -5.94 4.74
CA ILE A 217 0.34 -5.99 3.60
C ILE A 217 1.52 -6.91 3.92
N ARG A 218 2.09 -6.78 5.11
CA ARG A 218 3.17 -7.66 5.57
C ARG A 218 2.75 -9.12 5.57
N ALA A 219 1.61 -9.42 6.20
CA ALA A 219 1.09 -10.78 6.27
C ALA A 219 0.79 -11.35 4.88
N ALA A 220 0.25 -10.55 3.96
CA ALA A 220 0.01 -10.96 2.58
C ALA A 220 1.32 -11.39 1.88
N VAL A 221 2.37 -10.56 1.96
CA VAL A 221 3.68 -10.90 1.39
C VAL A 221 4.28 -12.15 2.04
N ASP A 222 4.26 -12.21 3.38
CA ASP A 222 4.85 -13.33 4.13
C ASP A 222 4.08 -14.66 3.90
N LEU A 223 2.79 -14.59 3.57
CA LEU A 223 1.95 -15.75 3.22
C LEU A 223 1.96 -16.09 1.72
N GLY A 224 2.68 -15.32 0.89
CA GLY A 224 2.79 -15.58 -0.55
C GLY A 224 1.53 -15.20 -1.35
N TYR A 225 0.85 -14.13 -0.97
CA TYR A 225 -0.19 -13.52 -1.80
C TYR A 225 0.42 -12.79 -3.00
N ASP A 226 -0.36 -12.63 -4.07
CA ASP A 226 0.10 -11.97 -5.30
C ASP A 226 -0.10 -10.45 -5.24
N ALA A 227 -1.22 -10.02 -4.63
CA ALA A 227 -1.61 -8.62 -4.63
C ALA A 227 -2.44 -8.20 -3.42
N VAL A 228 -2.37 -6.89 -3.14
CA VAL A 228 -3.31 -6.17 -2.27
C VAL A 228 -4.02 -5.07 -3.05
N ILE A 229 -5.33 -4.93 -2.86
CA ILE A 229 -6.14 -3.84 -3.40
C ILE A 229 -6.66 -2.98 -2.25
N LEU A 230 -6.34 -1.69 -2.26
CA LEU A 230 -6.68 -0.73 -1.22
C LEU A 230 -7.76 0.23 -1.72
N ASP A 231 -9.01 0.04 -1.30
CA ASP A 231 -10.10 1.00 -1.50
C ASP A 231 -10.20 1.94 -0.29
N ARG A 232 -10.04 3.25 -0.52
CA ARG A 232 -10.26 4.29 0.52
C ARG A 232 -9.50 4.06 1.84
N CYS A 233 -8.33 3.41 1.76
CA CYS A 233 -7.49 3.09 2.90
C CYS A 233 -6.50 4.22 3.25
N ALA A 234 -5.71 4.01 4.31
CA ALA A 234 -4.54 4.84 4.60
C ALA A 234 -3.60 4.94 3.38
N ASP A 235 -2.90 6.08 3.26
CA ASP A 235 -1.84 6.25 2.25
C ASP A 235 -0.77 5.16 2.41
N VAL A 236 -0.62 4.32 1.39
CA VAL A 236 0.29 3.16 1.42
C VAL A 236 1.75 3.57 1.63
N PHE A 237 2.12 4.78 1.22
CA PHE A 237 3.47 5.32 1.34
C PHE A 237 3.65 6.21 2.58
N ASN A 238 2.67 6.23 3.48
CA ASN A 238 2.84 6.81 4.80
C ASN A 238 3.89 6.02 5.60
N GLU A 239 4.79 6.71 6.29
CA GLU A 239 5.85 6.10 7.11
C GLU A 239 5.31 5.03 8.07
N LYS A 240 4.13 5.25 8.68
CA LYS A 240 3.54 4.31 9.63
C LYS A 240 3.08 3.02 8.95
N VAL A 241 2.53 3.12 7.73
CA VAL A 241 2.17 1.94 6.93
C VAL A 241 3.43 1.19 6.53
N LEU A 242 4.43 1.90 6.02
CA LEU A 242 5.70 1.29 5.58
C LEU A 242 6.43 0.58 6.72
N ARG A 243 6.48 1.21 7.90
CA ARG A 243 7.07 0.63 9.11
C ARG A 243 6.31 -0.60 9.60
N ALA A 244 4.98 -0.53 9.70
CA ALA A 244 4.16 -1.67 10.10
C ALA A 244 4.24 -2.82 9.07
N SER A 245 4.35 -2.48 7.78
CA SER A 245 4.55 -3.46 6.71
C SER A 245 5.94 -4.09 6.69
N ASP A 246 6.88 -3.60 7.50
CA ASP A 246 8.30 -3.98 7.47
C ASP A 246 8.90 -3.84 6.05
N GLY A 247 8.44 -2.83 5.30
CA GLY A 247 8.86 -2.60 3.92
C GLY A 247 8.23 -3.52 2.86
N ALA A 248 7.28 -4.37 3.21
CA ALA A 248 6.63 -5.32 2.29
C ALA A 248 5.99 -4.67 1.04
N VAL A 249 5.63 -3.38 1.10
CA VAL A 249 5.15 -2.59 -0.06
C VAL A 249 6.17 -2.57 -1.21
N PHE A 250 7.47 -2.74 -0.93
CA PHE A 250 8.55 -2.76 -1.91
C PHE A 250 8.88 -4.17 -2.44
N CYS A 251 8.15 -5.19 -2.02
CA CYS A 251 8.42 -6.56 -2.46
C CYS A 251 8.23 -6.66 -3.99
N PRO A 252 9.25 -7.07 -4.76
CA PRO A 252 9.22 -7.02 -6.23
C PRO A 252 8.22 -8.01 -6.85
N THR A 253 7.80 -9.03 -6.10
CA THR A 253 6.84 -10.05 -6.54
C THR A 253 5.42 -9.79 -6.04
N PHE A 254 5.19 -8.70 -5.30
CA PHE A 254 3.90 -8.38 -4.71
C PHE A 254 3.34 -7.08 -5.28
N ARG A 255 2.09 -7.11 -5.75
CA ARG A 255 1.47 -5.95 -6.40
C ARG A 255 0.56 -5.20 -5.43
N THR A 256 0.84 -3.92 -5.24
CA THR A 256 -0.02 -3.05 -4.41
C THR A 256 -0.81 -2.11 -5.29
N TYR A 257 -2.14 -2.15 -5.18
CA TYR A 257 -3.04 -1.24 -5.87
C TYR A 257 -3.72 -0.31 -4.86
N GLN A 258 -3.76 0.99 -5.16
CA GLN A 258 -4.50 1.96 -4.36
C GLN A 258 -5.53 2.68 -5.23
N LEU A 259 -6.81 2.43 -4.94
CA LEU A 259 -7.94 2.97 -5.69
C LEU A 259 -8.19 4.41 -5.25
N LYS A 260 -8.41 5.30 -6.23
CA LYS A 260 -8.65 6.73 -5.99
C LYS A 260 -10.15 6.99 -5.81
N GLU A 261 -10.52 7.74 -4.76
CA GLU A 261 -11.92 8.15 -4.52
C GLU A 261 -12.56 8.93 -5.68
N LYS A 262 -11.75 9.63 -6.49
CA LYS A 262 -12.20 10.43 -7.64
C LYS A 262 -11.72 9.82 -8.96
N GLY A 263 -11.80 8.48 -9.05
CA GLY A 263 -11.53 7.75 -10.29
C GLY A 263 -12.75 7.73 -11.22
N PRO A 264 -12.56 7.37 -12.50
CA PRO A 264 -13.66 7.22 -13.45
C PRO A 264 -14.52 5.96 -13.19
N ALA A 265 -13.98 4.96 -12.49
CA ALA A 265 -14.63 3.70 -12.19
C ALA A 265 -14.90 3.57 -10.69
N ASP A 266 -16.04 2.96 -10.33
CA ASP A 266 -16.40 2.71 -8.95
C ASP A 266 -15.45 1.65 -8.33
N PRO A 267 -14.91 1.88 -7.11
CA PRO A 267 -14.00 0.93 -6.48
C PRO A 267 -14.60 -0.47 -6.25
N ILE A 268 -15.90 -0.57 -5.96
CA ILE A 268 -16.55 -1.87 -5.70
C ILE A 268 -16.73 -2.61 -7.03
N GLU A 269 -17.12 -1.90 -8.08
CA GLU A 269 -17.15 -2.43 -9.44
C GLU A 269 -15.77 -2.95 -9.90
N LEU A 270 -14.68 -2.22 -9.63
CA LEU A 270 -13.32 -2.68 -9.94
C LEU A 270 -12.92 -3.96 -9.18
N LEU A 271 -13.30 -4.10 -7.91
CA LEU A 271 -13.05 -5.33 -7.15
C LEU A 271 -13.79 -6.53 -7.75
N GLN A 272 -15.04 -6.32 -8.17
CA GLN A 272 -15.84 -7.36 -8.82
C GLN A 272 -15.26 -7.75 -10.18
N HIS A 273 -14.84 -6.77 -10.99
CA HIS A 273 -14.15 -7.03 -12.24
C HIS A 273 -12.84 -7.79 -12.02
N ALA A 274 -12.06 -7.44 -10.99
CA ALA A 274 -10.86 -8.18 -10.65
C ALA A 274 -11.13 -9.62 -10.25
N ALA A 275 -12.23 -9.87 -9.51
CA ALA A 275 -12.63 -11.22 -9.16
C ALA A 275 -13.02 -12.06 -10.38
N VAL A 276 -13.78 -11.47 -11.31
CA VAL A 276 -14.19 -12.16 -12.55
C VAL A 276 -12.99 -12.40 -13.47
N ALA A 277 -12.23 -11.34 -13.80
CA ALA A 277 -11.12 -11.41 -14.75
C ALA A 277 -10.03 -12.40 -14.34
N HIS A 278 -9.79 -12.56 -13.04
CA HIS A 278 -8.77 -13.47 -12.49
C HIS A 278 -9.36 -14.74 -11.87
N ARG A 279 -10.66 -15.00 -12.07
CA ARG A 279 -11.37 -16.20 -11.56
C ARG A 279 -11.13 -16.43 -10.05
N LEU A 280 -11.26 -15.35 -9.28
CA LEU A 280 -11.10 -15.35 -7.83
C LEU A 280 -12.45 -15.54 -7.16
N LEU A 281 -12.54 -16.48 -6.21
CA LEU A 281 -13.67 -16.58 -5.30
C LEU A 281 -13.62 -15.41 -4.29
N PRO A 282 -14.60 -14.49 -4.28
CA PRO A 282 -14.67 -13.45 -3.28
C PRO A 282 -15.11 -14.03 -1.93
N ILE A 283 -14.32 -13.77 -0.89
CA ILE A 283 -14.58 -14.15 0.49
C ILE A 283 -14.71 -12.87 1.31
N LEU A 284 -15.94 -12.49 1.63
CA LEU A 284 -16.25 -11.27 2.38
C LEU A 284 -16.14 -11.57 3.88
N ALA A 285 -15.20 -10.92 4.54
CA ALA A 285 -14.98 -11.03 5.98
C ALA A 285 -16.05 -10.23 6.73
N VAL A 286 -17.08 -10.91 7.24
CA VAL A 286 -18.22 -10.26 7.90
C VAL A 286 -18.50 -10.88 9.27
N PRO A 287 -18.71 -10.08 10.33
CA PRO A 287 -19.07 -10.58 11.65
C PRO A 287 -20.58 -10.86 11.71
N SER A 288 -21.07 -11.79 10.88
CA SER A 288 -22.50 -12.15 10.81
C SER A 288 -22.73 -13.58 11.31
N PRO A 289 -23.85 -13.88 11.99
CA PRO A 289 -24.29 -15.26 12.26
C PRO A 289 -24.48 -16.09 10.99
N ASP A 290 -24.80 -15.43 9.87
CA ASP A 290 -24.98 -16.08 8.56
C ASP A 290 -23.64 -16.36 7.86
N ALA A 291 -22.52 -15.90 8.43
CA ALA A 291 -21.19 -16.12 7.88
C ALA A 291 -20.66 -17.49 8.29
N GLU A 292 -20.16 -18.24 7.32
CA GLU A 292 -19.60 -19.56 7.58
C GLU A 292 -18.21 -19.45 8.23
N PRO A 293 -17.78 -20.47 9.01
CA PRO A 293 -16.41 -20.53 9.49
C PRO A 293 -15.42 -20.50 8.32
N VAL A 294 -14.41 -19.64 8.40
CA VAL A 294 -13.42 -19.47 7.33
C VAL A 294 -12.72 -20.79 6.93
N PHE A 295 -12.51 -21.70 7.89
CA PHE A 295 -11.93 -23.01 7.63
C PHE A 295 -12.79 -23.84 6.66
N SER A 296 -14.11 -23.84 6.83
CA SER A 296 -15.04 -24.59 5.97
C SER A 296 -15.04 -24.06 4.54
N VAL A 297 -15.00 -22.72 4.38
CA VAL A 297 -14.89 -22.07 3.07
C VAL A 297 -13.56 -22.43 2.40
N ALA A 298 -12.46 -22.38 3.14
CA ALA A 298 -11.14 -22.77 2.63
C ALA A 298 -11.06 -24.24 2.25
N GLN A 299 -11.59 -25.14 3.09
CA GLN A 299 -11.63 -26.57 2.83
C GLN A 299 -12.32 -26.87 1.49
N ARG A 300 -13.47 -26.25 1.25
CA ARG A 300 -14.20 -26.39 -0.01
C ARG A 300 -13.43 -25.86 -1.21
N LEU A 301 -12.81 -24.68 -1.10
CA LEU A 301 -11.99 -24.12 -2.20
C LEU A 301 -10.79 -25.03 -2.54
N HIS A 302 -10.08 -25.53 -1.53
CA HIS A 302 -8.94 -26.43 -1.76
C HIS A 302 -9.39 -27.77 -2.32
N TYR A 303 -10.51 -28.32 -1.83
CA TYR A 303 -11.08 -29.56 -2.34
C TYR A 303 -11.48 -29.45 -3.81
N HIS A 304 -12.12 -28.34 -4.18
CA HIS A 304 -12.47 -28.02 -5.56
C HIS A 304 -11.25 -27.96 -6.49
N ASN A 305 -10.15 -27.42 -5.97
CA ASN A 305 -8.91 -27.22 -6.72
C ASN A 305 -7.97 -28.44 -6.71
N LYS A 306 -8.29 -29.52 -5.99
CA LYS A 306 -7.34 -30.62 -5.70
C LYS A 306 -6.86 -31.36 -6.96
N ASP A 307 -7.75 -31.57 -7.93
CA ASP A 307 -7.47 -32.33 -9.16
C ASP A 307 -7.16 -31.41 -10.36
N LYS A 308 -7.06 -30.10 -10.11
CA LYS A 308 -6.95 -29.07 -11.16
C LYS A 308 -5.54 -28.53 -11.24
N ALA A 309 -4.98 -28.56 -12.45
CA ALA A 309 -3.65 -28.03 -12.70
C ALA A 309 -3.54 -26.56 -12.28
N GLU A 310 -2.37 -26.19 -11.76
CA GLU A 310 -2.06 -24.79 -11.47
C GLU A 310 -2.10 -23.96 -12.76
N GLY A 311 -2.74 -22.79 -12.69
CA GLY A 311 -2.97 -21.93 -13.87
C GLY A 311 -4.06 -22.44 -14.84
N SER A 312 -4.75 -23.54 -14.54
CA SER A 312 -5.93 -23.96 -15.32
C SER A 312 -7.09 -22.98 -15.12
N LEU A 313 -7.84 -22.71 -16.19
CA LEU A 313 -9.13 -22.00 -16.16
C LEU A 313 -10.14 -22.63 -15.20
N GLU A 314 -10.02 -23.92 -14.89
CA GLU A 314 -10.94 -24.58 -13.98
C GLU A 314 -10.62 -24.29 -12.50
N ARG A 315 -9.41 -23.79 -12.21
CA ARG A 315 -8.91 -23.54 -10.87
C ARG A 315 -9.35 -22.16 -10.40
N LEU A 316 -9.84 -22.08 -9.16
CA LEU A 316 -10.22 -20.82 -8.55
C LEU A 316 -9.11 -20.24 -7.69
N GLY A 317 -8.92 -18.93 -7.82
CA GLY A 317 -8.20 -18.15 -6.83
C GLY A 317 -9.07 -17.75 -5.63
N ALA A 318 -8.47 -17.07 -4.66
CA ALA A 318 -9.16 -16.52 -3.50
C ALA A 318 -8.95 -15.01 -3.43
N MET A 319 -10.03 -14.25 -3.26
CA MET A 319 -10.00 -12.83 -2.93
C MET A 319 -10.59 -12.63 -1.53
N VAL A 320 -9.74 -12.40 -0.53
CA VAL A 320 -10.19 -12.09 0.83
C VAL A 320 -10.49 -10.60 0.92
N VAL A 321 -11.74 -10.22 1.19
CA VAL A 321 -12.18 -8.83 1.28
C VAL A 321 -12.45 -8.48 2.74
N LEU A 322 -11.78 -7.45 3.26
CA LEU A 322 -11.96 -6.99 4.64
C LEU A 322 -12.40 -5.53 4.69
N GLY A 323 -13.25 -5.24 5.67
CA GLY A 323 -13.88 -3.93 5.84
C GLY A 323 -13.21 -3.03 6.88
N SER A 324 -13.89 -1.92 7.14
CA SER A 324 -13.46 -0.95 8.17
C SER A 324 -13.80 -1.44 9.58
N GLU A 325 -13.07 -0.96 10.59
CA GLU A 325 -13.32 -1.29 11.99
C GLU A 325 -14.68 -0.78 12.50
N ALA A 326 -15.26 0.23 11.84
CA ALA A 326 -16.49 0.89 12.30
C ALA A 326 -17.77 0.35 11.65
N ARG A 327 -17.73 0.01 10.36
CA ARG A 327 -18.90 -0.39 9.57
C ARG A 327 -18.70 -1.69 8.78
N GLY A 328 -17.57 -2.38 9.00
CA GLY A 328 -17.24 -3.59 8.27
C GLY A 328 -17.35 -3.39 6.75
N LEU A 329 -18.17 -4.24 6.13
CA LEU A 329 -18.43 -4.30 4.69
C LEU A 329 -19.88 -3.95 4.31
N GLU A 330 -20.68 -3.32 5.19
CA GLU A 330 -22.11 -3.05 4.94
C GLU A 330 -22.39 -2.45 3.54
N GLU A 331 -21.72 -1.34 3.20
CA GLU A 331 -21.86 -0.67 1.89
C GLU A 331 -21.45 -1.56 0.71
N LEU A 332 -20.42 -2.38 0.93
CA LEU A 332 -19.90 -3.27 -0.10
C LEU A 332 -20.86 -4.44 -0.33
N GLN A 333 -21.45 -5.01 0.72
CA GLN A 333 -22.42 -6.10 0.61
C GLN A 333 -23.69 -5.69 -0.13
N GLU A 334 -24.20 -4.48 0.12
CA GLU A 334 -25.38 -3.96 -0.60
C GLU A 334 -25.13 -3.78 -2.11
N SER A 335 -23.89 -3.49 -2.48
CA SER A 335 -23.48 -3.19 -3.87
C SER A 335 -22.84 -4.37 -4.59
N TRP A 336 -22.63 -5.50 -3.90
CA TRP A 336 -21.96 -6.68 -4.46
C TRP A 336 -22.95 -7.51 -5.28
N GLN A 337 -22.65 -7.68 -6.57
CA GLN A 337 -23.55 -8.28 -7.57
C GLN A 337 -23.06 -9.63 -8.09
N ILE A 338 -21.82 -10.01 -7.80
CA ILE A 338 -21.25 -11.31 -8.19
C ILE A 338 -21.30 -12.30 -7.02
N PRO A 339 -21.24 -13.61 -7.27
CA PRO A 339 -21.21 -14.61 -6.21
C PRO A 339 -20.06 -14.36 -5.23
N ALA A 340 -20.35 -14.45 -3.94
CA ALA A 340 -19.36 -14.33 -2.87
C ALA A 340 -19.71 -15.25 -1.70
N LYS A 341 -18.69 -15.62 -0.92
CA LYS A 341 -18.87 -16.34 0.35
C LYS A 341 -18.72 -15.38 1.51
N LEU A 342 -19.71 -15.37 2.40
CA LEU A 342 -19.60 -14.68 3.68
C LEU A 342 -18.85 -15.59 4.64
N ALA A 343 -17.72 -15.11 5.16
CA ALA A 343 -16.88 -15.89 6.07
C ALA A 343 -16.53 -15.10 7.32
N SER A 344 -16.42 -15.79 8.44
CA SER A 344 -16.00 -15.22 9.71
C SER A 344 -14.90 -16.06 10.38
N VAL A 345 -14.13 -15.39 11.24
CA VAL A 345 -13.27 -16.07 12.21
C VAL A 345 -14.14 -16.41 13.40
N ASN A 346 -14.21 -17.68 13.79
CA ASN A 346 -15.02 -18.11 14.93
C ASN A 346 -14.52 -17.43 16.22
N LEU A 347 -15.44 -16.80 16.93
CA LEU A 347 -15.21 -16.22 18.25
C LEU A 347 -16.13 -16.93 19.26
N ASP A 348 -15.58 -17.90 19.99
CA ASP A 348 -16.36 -18.70 20.95
C ASP A 348 -16.80 -17.87 22.18
N ASN A 349 -16.20 -16.70 22.38
CA ASN A 349 -16.53 -15.81 23.48
C ASN A 349 -17.55 -14.75 23.05
N ALA A 350 -18.80 -14.90 23.48
CA ALA A 350 -19.91 -13.98 23.19
C ALA A 350 -19.69 -12.53 23.68
N LEU A 351 -18.70 -12.28 24.55
CA LEU A 351 -18.34 -10.93 24.99
C LEU A 351 -17.45 -10.19 23.98
N VAL A 352 -16.89 -10.90 22.99
CA VAL A 352 -16.00 -10.34 21.98
C VAL A 352 -16.76 -10.31 20.65
N GLU A 353 -17.30 -9.14 20.32
CA GLU A 353 -18.11 -8.95 19.10
C GLU A 353 -17.26 -8.93 17.83
N SER A 354 -16.00 -8.50 17.92
CA SER A 354 -15.08 -8.44 16.79
C SER A 354 -13.63 -8.49 17.25
N ILE A 355 -12.75 -8.88 16.33
CA ILE A 355 -11.29 -8.81 16.49
C ILE A 355 -10.71 -7.75 15.57
N ASN A 356 -9.49 -7.30 15.88
CA ASN A 356 -8.78 -6.35 15.04
C ASN A 356 -8.62 -6.89 13.60
N VAL A 357 -8.86 -6.01 12.62
CA VAL A 357 -8.90 -6.37 11.19
C VAL A 357 -7.60 -7.01 10.69
N ALA A 358 -6.44 -6.61 11.21
CA ALA A 358 -5.16 -7.20 10.81
C ALA A 358 -5.01 -8.64 11.33
N PHE A 359 -5.54 -8.94 12.52
CA PHE A 359 -5.59 -10.30 13.04
C PHE A 359 -6.58 -11.16 12.25
N ALA A 360 -7.78 -10.65 11.98
CA ALA A 360 -8.75 -11.33 11.13
C ALA A 360 -8.16 -11.64 9.74
N ALA A 361 -7.56 -10.64 9.10
CA ALA A 361 -6.89 -10.82 7.82
C ALA A 361 -5.79 -11.89 7.88
N SER A 362 -4.95 -11.89 8.92
CA SER A 362 -3.88 -12.87 9.05
C SER A 362 -4.41 -14.31 9.16
N ILE A 363 -5.47 -14.52 9.95
CA ILE A 363 -6.13 -15.83 10.10
C ILE A 363 -6.76 -16.26 8.78
N MET A 364 -7.55 -15.38 8.16
CA MET A 364 -8.22 -15.70 6.91
C MET A 364 -7.21 -15.98 5.80
N MET A 365 -6.20 -15.11 5.63
CA MET A 365 -5.17 -15.30 4.61
C MET A 365 -4.36 -16.60 4.83
N HIS A 366 -4.13 -16.97 6.09
CA HIS A 366 -3.46 -18.23 6.41
C HIS A 366 -4.22 -19.42 5.81
N HIS A 367 -5.54 -19.48 5.93
CA HIS A 367 -6.32 -20.60 5.36
C HIS A 367 -6.27 -20.69 3.83
N PHE A 368 -6.11 -19.56 3.15
CA PHE A 368 -6.10 -19.51 1.69
C PHE A 368 -4.70 -19.43 1.08
N ARG A 369 -3.61 -19.33 1.86
CA ARG A 369 -2.23 -19.23 1.34
C ARG A 369 -1.88 -20.35 0.35
N PRO A 370 -0.97 -20.14 -0.62
CA PRO A 370 -0.57 -21.19 -1.57
C PRO A 370 -0.05 -22.46 -0.88
N ALA A 371 0.73 -22.30 0.19
CA ALA A 371 1.27 -23.43 0.96
C ALA A 371 0.20 -24.31 1.64
N ALA A 372 -1.03 -23.82 1.83
CA ALA A 372 -2.10 -24.60 2.45
C ALA A 372 -2.61 -25.74 1.55
N VAL A 373 -2.35 -25.71 0.24
CA VAL A 373 -2.79 -26.75 -0.70
C VAL A 373 -2.32 -28.14 -0.24
N ALA A 374 -1.03 -28.28 0.07
CA ALA A 374 -0.46 -29.55 0.53
C ALA A 374 -1.03 -30.02 1.88
N GLU A 375 -1.36 -29.07 2.77
CA GLU A 375 -1.93 -29.37 4.09
C GLU A 375 -3.37 -29.87 3.96
N PHE A 376 -4.18 -29.24 3.10
CA PHE A 376 -5.54 -29.69 2.83
C PHE A 376 -5.56 -31.03 2.08
N ASP A 377 -4.65 -31.25 1.13
CA ASP A 377 -4.52 -32.55 0.45
C ASP A 377 -4.26 -33.70 1.42
N ASP A 378 -3.44 -33.48 2.44
CA ASP A 378 -3.21 -34.46 3.51
C ASP A 378 -4.48 -34.69 4.36
N LEU A 379 -5.22 -33.62 4.69
CA LEU A 379 -6.52 -33.75 5.38
C LEU A 379 -7.53 -34.56 4.56
N PHE A 380 -7.60 -34.34 3.24
CA PHE A 380 -8.49 -35.08 2.35
C PHE A 380 -8.13 -36.56 2.28
N LYS A 381 -6.84 -36.89 2.23
CA LYS A 381 -6.36 -38.29 2.29
C LYS A 381 -6.73 -38.98 3.60
N ARG A 382 -6.88 -38.23 4.69
CA ARG A 382 -7.35 -38.72 5.99
C ARG A 382 -8.88 -38.80 6.10
N GLY A 383 -9.61 -38.51 5.02
CA GLY A 383 -11.07 -38.58 4.96
C GLY A 383 -11.80 -37.34 5.47
N VAL A 384 -11.08 -36.23 5.75
CA VAL A 384 -11.68 -34.97 6.20
C VAL A 384 -12.11 -34.16 4.97
N VAL A 385 -13.23 -34.56 4.35
CA VAL A 385 -13.80 -33.92 3.17
C VAL A 385 -14.93 -32.94 3.53
N PRO A 386 -15.15 -31.88 2.75
CA PRO A 386 -16.26 -30.95 2.97
C PRO A 386 -17.62 -31.65 2.75
N GLN A 387 -18.66 -31.13 3.40
CA GLN A 387 -20.03 -31.69 3.32
C GLN A 387 -20.80 -31.24 2.07
N ASP A 388 -20.44 -30.11 1.46
CA ASP A 388 -21.07 -29.52 0.26
C ASP A 388 -20.02 -29.04 -0.75
N ASP A 389 -20.37 -29.00 -2.04
CA ASP A 389 -19.46 -28.65 -3.14
C ASP A 389 -19.43 -27.14 -3.47
N VAL A 390 -18.37 -26.66 -4.13
CA VAL A 390 -18.21 -25.23 -4.55
C VAL A 390 -18.91 -24.93 -5.89
N ASP A 391 -19.36 -25.97 -6.60
CA ASP A 391 -19.74 -25.91 -8.02
C ASP A 391 -20.78 -24.84 -8.39
N ASP A 392 -21.77 -24.59 -7.53
CA ASP A 392 -22.80 -23.57 -7.81
C ASP A 392 -22.21 -22.15 -7.91
N THR A 393 -21.15 -21.86 -7.16
CA THR A 393 -20.53 -20.52 -7.15
C THR A 393 -19.75 -20.26 -8.43
N LEU A 394 -19.19 -21.31 -9.03
CA LEU A 394 -18.44 -21.23 -10.28
C LEU A 394 -19.31 -21.03 -11.49
N GLN A 395 -20.39 -21.79 -11.59
CA GLN A 395 -21.33 -21.63 -12.71
C GLN A 395 -21.85 -20.20 -12.78
N GLN A 396 -22.09 -19.58 -11.62
CA GLN A 396 -22.54 -18.20 -11.53
C GLN A 396 -21.43 -17.18 -11.86
N LEU A 397 -20.16 -17.45 -11.50
CA LEU A 397 -19.03 -16.61 -11.92
C LEU A 397 -18.80 -16.69 -13.43
N ASP A 398 -18.85 -17.89 -14.02
CA ASP A 398 -18.71 -18.12 -15.46
C ASP A 398 -19.83 -17.43 -16.25
N GLU A 399 -21.07 -17.51 -15.77
CA GLU A 399 -22.20 -16.81 -16.39
C GLU A 399 -22.01 -15.29 -16.35
N ARG A 400 -21.43 -14.77 -15.26
CA ARG A 400 -21.15 -13.34 -15.15
C ARG A 400 -19.99 -12.89 -16.03
N GLU A 401 -18.95 -13.71 -16.16
CA GLU A 401 -17.84 -13.48 -17.09
C GLU A 401 -18.35 -13.31 -18.52
N ARG A 402 -19.24 -14.20 -18.98
CA ARG A 402 -19.88 -14.11 -20.31
C ARG A 402 -20.74 -12.87 -20.52
N GLN A 403 -21.27 -12.26 -19.46
CA GLN A 403 -22.06 -11.04 -19.54
C GLN A 403 -21.19 -9.77 -19.57
N LEU A 404 -19.94 -9.87 -19.12
CA LEU A 404 -18.98 -8.76 -19.04
C LEU A 404 -18.01 -8.74 -20.24
N SER A 405 -17.74 -9.90 -20.85
CA SER A 405 -17.07 -10.06 -22.15
C SER A 405 -17.99 -9.72 -23.31
#